data_AF-A0A497XQ78-F1
#
_entry.id   AF-A0A497XQ78-F1
#
_cell.length_a   1.000
_cell.length_b   1.000
_cell.length_c   1.000
_cell.angle_alpha   90.00
_cell.angle_beta   90.00
_cell.angle_gamma   90.00
#
_symmetry.space_group_name_H-M   'P 1'
#
loop_
_entity.id
_entity.type
_entity.pdbx_description
1 polymer ?
#
loop_
_entity_poly.entity_id
_entity_poly.type
_entity_poly.pdbx_seq_one_letter_code
_entity_poly.pdbx_strand_id
1 'polypeptide(L)'
;MSGVKKKGFKISLIVEAFQNLEKSYVDLKKHIALPEDEFVSNKLVLDRVRIDFNLAFESSMRVCRHMSSVLGLKTSSKDCLVKLAQHIGMEEVDKLQDFTEFYFKYRDLKEAVSPEELYRFLKENLSMFKEYARAVINYIKETTGNYLLIDFDLLNEKSKFIKESVKKIDFVLQQGYAEFKSKPMYYDRVKYFYQVAYDSLFDICKHLAPKFGVKRFGDDCLSKLVEAGVIPQEYYMDVFKLTNLKNKLISTWEVPPEELYSTLKELNPKFDAIVKEISKSLKDLLSKGGVRG
;
A
#
# COMPACT_ATOMS: atom_id res chain seq x y z
N MET A 1 15.04 31.06 8.87
CA MET A 1 15.23 30.27 7.64
C MET A 1 14.49 28.94 7.81
N SER A 2 13.31 28.83 7.22
CA SER A 2 12.52 27.59 7.24
C SER A 2 13.26 26.53 6.43
N GLY A 3 13.85 25.55 7.11
CA GLY A 3 14.45 24.39 6.47
C GLY A 3 13.38 23.66 5.65
N VAL A 4 13.41 23.83 4.33
CA VAL A 4 12.61 23.03 3.41
C VAL A 4 13.08 21.58 3.60
N LYS A 5 12.29 20.77 4.32
CA LYS A 5 12.53 19.32 4.40
C LYS A 5 12.71 18.81 2.97
N LYS A 6 13.90 18.29 2.63
CA LYS A 6 14.09 17.53 1.39
C LYS A 6 13.00 16.47 1.35
N LYS A 7 12.16 16.50 0.31
CA LYS A 7 11.11 15.49 0.14
C LYS A 7 11.80 14.15 -0.09
N GLY A 8 11.68 13.22 0.84
CA GLY A 8 12.14 11.84 0.66
C GLY A 8 11.25 11.06 -0.31
N PHE A 9 11.66 9.85 -0.67
CA PHE A 9 10.80 8.93 -1.42
C PHE A 9 9.61 8.52 -0.55
N LYS A 10 8.38 8.73 -1.04
CA LYS A 10 7.15 8.25 -0.41
C LYS A 10 7.01 6.76 -0.70
N ILE A 11 7.49 5.94 0.21
CA ILE A 11 7.59 4.50 0.01
C ILE A 11 6.21 3.85 -0.16
N SER A 12 5.21 4.26 0.63
CA SER A 12 3.82 3.81 0.49
C SER A 12 3.26 4.03 -0.91
N LEU A 13 3.46 5.23 -1.47
CA LEU A 13 3.03 5.57 -2.84
C LEU A 13 3.68 4.65 -3.87
N ILE A 14 4.99 4.39 -3.73
CA ILE A 14 5.75 3.57 -4.68
C ILE A 14 5.32 2.11 -4.59
N VAL A 15 5.17 1.58 -3.38
CA VAL A 15 4.70 0.21 -3.13
C VAL A 15 3.27 0.02 -3.66
N GLU A 16 2.36 0.94 -3.36
CA GLU A 16 0.97 0.90 -3.84
C GLU A 16 0.93 0.91 -5.38
N ALA A 17 1.69 1.81 -6.02
CA ALA A 17 1.75 1.89 -7.48
C ALA A 17 2.29 0.58 -8.09
N PHE A 18 3.33 -0.02 -7.53
CA PHE A 18 3.86 -1.27 -8.03
C PHE A 18 3.00 -2.50 -7.70
N GLN A 19 2.19 -2.47 -6.64
CA GLN A 19 1.15 -3.49 -6.42
C GLN A 19 0.07 -3.43 -7.51
N ASN A 20 -0.36 -2.23 -7.88
CA ASN A 20 -1.32 -2.04 -8.97
C ASN A 20 -0.72 -2.47 -10.33
N LEU A 21 0.54 -2.12 -10.58
CA LEU A 21 1.29 -2.60 -11.74
C LEU A 21 1.34 -4.14 -11.78
N GLU A 22 1.71 -4.81 -10.68
CA GLU A 22 1.80 -6.28 -10.67
C GLU A 22 0.44 -6.93 -10.94
N LYS A 23 -0.65 -6.38 -10.40
CA LYS A 23 -2.01 -6.87 -10.68
C LYS A 23 -2.33 -6.80 -12.18
N SER A 24 -2.13 -5.63 -12.80
CA SER A 24 -2.36 -5.45 -14.24
C SER A 24 -1.40 -6.29 -15.08
N TYR A 25 -0.14 -6.42 -14.69
CA TYR A 25 0.85 -7.28 -15.36
C TYR A 25 0.41 -8.74 -15.37
N VAL A 26 -0.08 -9.27 -14.25
CA VAL A 26 -0.56 -10.65 -14.14
C VAL A 26 -1.75 -10.89 -15.06
N ASP A 27 -2.69 -9.95 -15.13
CA ASP A 27 -3.86 -10.07 -16.02
C ASP A 27 -3.46 -9.95 -17.50
N LEU A 28 -2.58 -9.00 -17.85
CA LEU A 28 -2.01 -8.90 -19.21
C LEU A 28 -1.33 -10.21 -19.63
N LYS A 29 -0.50 -10.78 -18.75
CA LYS A 29 0.23 -12.02 -19.03
C LYS A 29 -0.72 -13.19 -19.31
N LYS A 30 -1.87 -13.28 -18.64
CA LYS A 30 -2.89 -14.31 -18.91
C LYS A 30 -3.47 -14.16 -20.32
N HIS A 31 -3.79 -12.93 -20.72
CA HIS A 31 -4.39 -12.68 -22.03
C HIS A 31 -3.40 -12.82 -23.19
N ILE A 32 -2.15 -12.40 -23.00
CA ILE A 32 -1.08 -12.54 -24.01
C ILE A 32 -0.67 -14.00 -24.20
N ALA A 33 -0.96 -14.89 -23.23
CA ALA A 33 -0.72 -16.32 -23.36
C ALA A 33 -1.70 -17.02 -24.32
N LEU A 34 -2.79 -16.35 -24.73
CA LEU A 34 -3.71 -16.88 -25.74
C LEU A 34 -3.02 -16.95 -27.12
N PRO A 35 -3.46 -17.87 -28.01
CA PRO A 35 -3.13 -17.82 -29.42
C PRO A 35 -3.45 -16.45 -30.05
N GLU A 36 -2.65 -16.02 -31.02
CA GLU A 36 -2.79 -14.69 -31.65
C GLU A 36 -4.17 -14.50 -32.30
N ASP A 37 -4.68 -15.53 -32.97
CA ASP A 37 -5.99 -15.55 -33.60
C ASP A 37 -7.14 -15.39 -32.60
N GLU A 38 -7.04 -16.06 -31.44
CA GLU A 38 -8.02 -15.93 -30.35
C GLU A 38 -7.96 -14.54 -29.71
N PHE A 39 -6.76 -14.01 -29.49
CA PHE A 39 -6.58 -12.66 -28.94
C PHE A 39 -7.17 -11.59 -29.86
N VAL A 40 -6.87 -11.67 -31.15
CA VAL A 40 -7.25 -10.67 -32.17
C VAL A 40 -8.76 -10.68 -32.44
N SER A 41 -9.38 -11.86 -32.44
CA SER A 41 -10.82 -11.99 -32.73
C SER A 41 -11.71 -11.68 -31.52
N ASN A 42 -11.17 -11.74 -30.30
CA ASN A 42 -11.94 -11.56 -29.07
C ASN A 42 -11.95 -10.11 -28.57
N LYS A 43 -13.03 -9.39 -28.87
CA LYS A 43 -13.21 -7.99 -28.44
C LYS A 43 -13.11 -7.77 -26.93
N LEU A 44 -13.62 -8.69 -26.11
CA LEU A 44 -13.57 -8.56 -24.65
C LEU A 44 -12.13 -8.68 -24.13
N VAL A 45 -11.34 -9.59 -24.72
CA VAL A 45 -9.91 -9.71 -24.42
C VAL A 45 -9.17 -8.44 -24.81
N LEU A 46 -9.43 -7.91 -26.01
CA LEU A 46 -8.82 -6.66 -26.46
C LEU A 46 -9.13 -5.50 -25.52
N ASP A 47 -10.41 -5.27 -25.19
CA ASP A 47 -10.81 -4.19 -24.29
C ASP A 47 -10.15 -4.34 -22.91
N ARG A 48 -10.06 -5.58 -22.40
CA ARG A 48 -9.40 -5.85 -21.12
C ARG A 48 -7.90 -5.57 -21.15
N VAL A 49 -7.20 -6.05 -22.17
CA VAL A 49 -5.76 -5.84 -22.35
C VAL A 49 -5.43 -4.36 -22.48
N ARG A 50 -6.24 -3.60 -23.22
CA ARG A 50 -6.09 -2.15 -23.36
C ARG A 50 -6.20 -1.42 -22.03
N ILE A 51 -7.18 -1.80 -21.20
CA ILE A 51 -7.37 -1.25 -19.85
C ILE A 51 -6.17 -1.59 -18.97
N ASP A 52 -5.79 -2.86 -18.90
CA ASP A 52 -4.71 -3.31 -18.02
C ASP A 52 -3.34 -2.75 -18.45
N PHE A 53 -3.09 -2.60 -19.76
CA PHE A 53 -1.87 -1.99 -20.27
C PHE A 53 -1.78 -0.52 -19.84
N ASN A 54 -2.88 0.22 -19.96
CA ASN A 54 -2.94 1.60 -19.51
C ASN A 54 -2.75 1.74 -17.99
N LEU A 55 -3.37 0.85 -17.20
CA LEU A 55 -3.23 0.86 -15.74
C LEU A 55 -1.79 0.54 -15.29
N ALA A 56 -1.11 -0.43 -15.92
CA ALA A 56 0.29 -0.74 -15.66
C ALA A 56 1.21 0.44 -16.03
N PHE A 57 0.95 1.09 -17.16
CA PHE A 57 1.71 2.26 -17.61
C PHE A 57 1.53 3.47 -16.68
N GLU A 58 0.29 3.83 -16.34
CA GLU A 58 0.05 4.96 -15.43
C GLU A 58 0.56 4.68 -14.00
N SER A 59 0.58 3.42 -13.56
CA SER A 59 1.22 3.02 -12.30
C SER A 59 2.74 3.28 -12.33
N SER A 60 3.40 2.94 -13.44
CA SER A 60 4.82 3.24 -13.66
C SER A 60 5.08 4.75 -13.70
N MET A 61 4.21 5.50 -14.39
CA MET A 61 4.28 6.97 -14.48
C MET A 61 4.05 7.65 -13.12
N ARG A 62 3.16 7.14 -12.27
CA ARG A 62 2.94 7.67 -10.91
C ARG A 62 4.24 7.62 -10.09
N VAL A 63 4.96 6.51 -10.15
CA VAL A 63 6.28 6.37 -9.53
C VAL A 63 7.28 7.34 -10.16
N CYS A 64 7.31 7.41 -11.49
CA CYS A 64 8.22 8.28 -12.20
C CYS A 64 8.07 9.75 -11.83
N ARG A 65 6.84 10.26 -11.86
CA ARG A 65 6.51 11.66 -11.52
C ARG A 65 6.93 11.98 -10.08
N HIS A 66 6.66 11.07 -9.15
CA HIS A 66 7.05 11.23 -7.74
C HIS A 66 8.58 11.28 -7.58
N MET A 67 9.29 10.29 -8.12
CA MET A 67 10.75 10.22 -8.00
C MET A 67 11.46 11.35 -8.73
N SER A 68 11.00 11.72 -9.93
CA SER A 68 11.53 12.86 -10.69
C SER A 68 11.41 14.15 -9.89
N SER A 69 10.26 14.36 -9.21
CA SER A 69 10.08 15.52 -8.34
C SER A 69 11.01 15.50 -7.13
N VAL A 70 11.28 14.34 -6.53
CA VAL A 70 12.21 14.18 -5.40
C VAL A 70 13.66 14.42 -5.83
N LEU A 71 14.03 13.92 -7.01
CA LEU A 71 15.39 13.97 -7.57
C LEU A 71 15.68 15.29 -8.31
N GLY A 72 14.68 16.14 -8.51
CA GLY A 72 14.84 17.39 -9.27
C GLY A 72 15.00 17.18 -10.79
N LEU A 73 14.54 16.05 -11.32
CA LEU A 73 14.62 15.75 -12.75
C LEU A 73 13.55 16.51 -13.53
N LYS A 74 13.97 17.20 -14.59
CA LYS A 74 13.06 17.86 -15.53
C LYS A 74 12.56 16.85 -16.57
N THR A 75 11.32 16.41 -16.40
CA THR A 75 10.64 15.48 -17.30
C THR A 75 9.32 16.06 -17.81
N SER A 76 8.83 15.49 -18.89
CA SER A 76 7.49 15.61 -19.44
C SER A 76 6.76 14.28 -19.27
N SER A 77 5.49 14.20 -19.69
CA SER A 77 4.78 12.92 -19.73
C SER A 77 5.43 11.90 -20.68
N LYS A 78 6.05 12.34 -21.78
CA LYS A 78 6.56 11.45 -22.84
C LYS A 78 7.91 10.81 -22.53
N ASP A 79 8.74 11.48 -21.74
CA ASP A 79 10.14 11.09 -21.48
C ASP A 79 10.40 10.76 -20.01
N CYS A 80 9.37 10.77 -19.15
CA CYS A 80 9.55 10.55 -17.71
C CYS A 80 10.25 9.21 -17.43
N LEU A 81 9.67 8.09 -17.89
CA LEU A 81 10.18 6.75 -17.58
C LEU A 81 11.63 6.60 -18.03
N VAL A 82 11.92 7.04 -19.25
CA VAL A 82 13.25 6.99 -19.88
C VAL A 82 14.26 7.83 -19.11
N LYS A 83 13.95 9.11 -18.83
CA LYS A 83 14.87 10.00 -18.10
C LYS A 83 15.14 9.53 -16.67
N LEU A 84 14.11 9.02 -15.99
CA LEU A 84 14.30 8.45 -14.66
C LEU A 84 15.15 7.17 -14.74
N ALA A 85 14.86 6.27 -15.69
CA ALA A 85 15.62 5.04 -15.90
C ALA A 85 17.11 5.32 -16.18
N GLN A 86 17.41 6.32 -17.02
CA GLN A 86 18.78 6.79 -17.25
C GLN A 86 19.43 7.30 -15.96
N HIS A 87 18.71 8.13 -15.20
CA HIS A 87 19.24 8.69 -13.96
C HIS A 87 19.54 7.63 -12.90
N ILE A 88 18.70 6.59 -12.79
CA ILE A 88 18.88 5.51 -11.82
C ILE A 88 19.77 4.37 -12.32
N GLY A 89 20.35 4.48 -13.52
CA GLY A 89 21.29 3.50 -14.07
C GLY A 89 20.65 2.18 -14.52
N MET A 90 19.44 2.21 -15.07
CA MET A 90 18.84 1.03 -15.71
C MET A 90 19.62 0.64 -16.97
N GLU A 91 19.85 -0.65 -17.20
CA GLU A 91 20.64 -1.14 -18.35
C GLU A 91 19.87 -1.03 -19.68
N GLU A 92 18.60 -1.46 -19.72
CA GLU A 92 17.80 -1.55 -20.96
C GLU A 92 16.98 -0.27 -21.23
N VAL A 93 17.62 0.90 -21.16
CA VAL A 93 16.96 2.20 -21.37
C VAL A 93 16.38 2.32 -22.79
N ASP A 94 17.11 1.86 -23.81
CA ASP A 94 16.67 1.98 -25.21
C ASP A 94 15.38 1.18 -25.45
N LYS A 95 15.28 -0.04 -24.90
CA LYS A 95 14.03 -0.82 -24.95
C LYS A 95 12.89 -0.15 -24.19
N LEU A 96 13.17 0.49 -23.06
CA LEU A 96 12.17 1.27 -22.33
C LEU A 96 11.70 2.50 -23.13
N GLN A 97 12.59 3.09 -23.93
CA GLN A 97 12.25 4.17 -24.83
C GLN A 97 11.30 3.68 -25.92
N ASP A 98 11.65 2.62 -26.66
CA ASP A 98 10.77 1.99 -27.66
C ASP A 98 9.41 1.63 -27.03
N PHE A 99 9.45 1.12 -25.80
CA PHE A 99 8.24 0.76 -25.08
C PHE A 99 7.32 1.95 -24.79
N THR A 100 7.94 3.06 -24.36
CA THR A 100 7.24 4.30 -24.05
C THR A 100 6.69 4.95 -25.31
N GLU A 101 7.46 4.96 -26.40
CA GLU A 101 7.06 5.48 -27.71
C GLU A 101 5.86 4.71 -28.27
N PHE A 102 5.90 3.37 -28.19
CA PHE A 102 4.75 2.53 -28.57
C PHE A 102 3.49 2.87 -27.77
N TYR A 103 3.60 2.99 -26.44
CA TYR A 103 2.44 3.35 -25.61
C TYR A 103 1.84 4.70 -26.03
N PHE A 104 2.67 5.70 -26.30
CA PHE A 104 2.15 7.01 -26.74
C PHE A 104 1.55 6.96 -28.13
N LYS A 105 2.13 6.20 -29.07
CA LYS A 105 1.52 5.92 -30.37
C LYS A 105 0.15 5.26 -30.21
N TYR A 106 0.08 4.20 -29.40
CA TYR A 106 -1.14 3.46 -29.10
C TYR A 106 -2.23 4.33 -28.45
N ARG A 107 -1.85 5.25 -27.57
CA ARG A 107 -2.78 6.14 -26.86
C ARG A 107 -3.22 7.34 -27.70
N ASP A 108 -2.34 7.86 -28.56
CA ASP A 108 -2.65 8.97 -29.45
C ASP A 108 -3.58 8.44 -30.55
N LEU A 109 -4.88 8.64 -30.38
CA LEU A 109 -5.97 8.14 -31.24
C LEU A 109 -5.86 8.53 -32.73
N LYS A 110 -4.81 9.24 -33.11
CA LYS A 110 -4.44 9.59 -34.48
C LYS A 110 -3.84 8.41 -35.24
N GLU A 111 -3.19 7.47 -34.54
CA GLU A 111 -2.62 6.26 -35.14
C GLU A 111 -3.33 5.03 -34.57
N ALA A 112 -4.06 4.31 -35.43
CA ALA A 112 -4.74 3.10 -35.02
C ALA A 112 -3.75 1.93 -34.95
N VAL A 113 -3.35 1.56 -33.74
CA VAL A 113 -2.60 0.32 -33.49
C VAL A 113 -3.53 -0.88 -33.66
N SER A 114 -3.17 -1.81 -34.53
CA SER A 114 -3.98 -2.99 -34.81
C SER A 114 -3.94 -3.98 -33.63
N PRO A 115 -4.95 -4.85 -33.47
CA PRO A 115 -4.92 -5.92 -32.48
C PRO A 115 -3.68 -6.82 -32.57
N GLU A 116 -3.24 -7.13 -33.79
CA GLU A 116 -2.04 -7.94 -34.08
C GLU A 116 -0.77 -7.21 -33.63
N GLU A 117 -0.65 -5.92 -33.95
CA GLU A 117 0.47 -5.09 -33.52
C GLU A 117 0.55 -5.03 -31.99
N LEU A 118 -0.58 -4.80 -31.32
CA LEU A 118 -0.66 -4.79 -29.85
C LEU A 118 -0.27 -6.14 -29.24
N TYR A 119 -0.76 -7.25 -29.79
CA TYR A 119 -0.45 -8.59 -29.31
C TYR A 119 1.05 -8.87 -29.36
N ARG A 120 1.66 -8.69 -30.54
CA ARG A 120 3.08 -9.00 -30.78
C ARG A 120 3.98 -8.11 -29.92
N PHE A 121 3.68 -6.81 -29.90
CA PHE A 121 4.43 -5.85 -29.10
C PHE A 121 4.40 -6.22 -27.61
N LEU A 122 3.22 -6.50 -27.05
CA LEU A 122 3.11 -6.87 -25.64
C LEU A 122 3.76 -8.22 -25.35
N LYS A 123 3.67 -9.20 -26.26
CA LYS A 123 4.31 -10.50 -26.11
C LYS A 123 5.83 -10.41 -25.97
N GLU A 124 6.44 -9.47 -26.68
CA GLU A 124 7.88 -9.24 -26.65
C GLU A 124 8.31 -8.34 -25.48
N ASN A 125 7.52 -7.31 -25.15
CA ASN A 125 7.98 -6.21 -24.30
C ASN A 125 7.30 -6.12 -22.93
N LEU A 126 6.39 -7.03 -22.57
CA LEU A 126 5.69 -6.95 -21.27
C LEU A 126 6.64 -6.96 -20.06
N SER A 127 7.81 -7.62 -20.17
CA SER A 127 8.81 -7.68 -19.09
C SER A 127 9.35 -6.30 -18.68
N MET A 128 9.29 -5.30 -19.57
CA MET A 128 9.78 -3.95 -19.30
C MET A 128 9.16 -3.33 -18.05
N PHE A 129 7.88 -3.62 -17.75
CA PHE A 129 7.25 -3.17 -16.51
C PHE A 129 7.96 -3.70 -15.26
N LYS A 130 8.38 -4.96 -15.27
CA LYS A 130 9.07 -5.60 -14.13
C LYS A 130 10.52 -5.14 -14.02
N GLU A 131 11.18 -4.95 -15.14
CA GLU A 131 12.56 -4.45 -15.19
C GLU A 131 12.63 -3.01 -14.67
N TYR A 132 11.72 -2.14 -15.12
CA TYR A 132 11.61 -0.78 -14.61
C TYR A 132 11.30 -0.75 -13.11
N ALA A 133 10.31 -1.52 -12.65
CA ALA A 133 9.99 -1.60 -11.22
C ALA A 133 11.17 -2.10 -10.37
N ARG A 134 11.92 -3.09 -10.87
CA ARG A 134 13.13 -3.60 -10.22
C ARG A 134 14.23 -2.55 -10.13
N ALA A 135 14.52 -1.85 -11.23
CA ALA A 135 15.52 -0.79 -11.25
C ALA A 135 15.18 0.32 -10.23
N VAL A 136 13.92 0.76 -10.19
CA VAL A 136 13.45 1.74 -9.21
C VAL A 136 13.63 1.23 -7.78
N ILE A 137 13.19 0.00 -7.49
CA ILE A 137 13.29 -0.57 -6.15
C ILE A 137 14.75 -0.66 -5.70
N ASN A 138 15.65 -1.15 -6.56
CA ASN A 138 17.07 -1.28 -6.24
C ASN A 138 17.69 0.09 -5.93
N TYR A 139 17.44 1.08 -6.79
CA TYR A 139 17.92 2.44 -6.57
C TYR A 139 17.45 3.03 -5.23
N ILE A 140 16.19 2.83 -4.85
CA ILE A 140 15.67 3.29 -3.55
C ILE A 140 16.40 2.60 -2.41
N LYS A 141 16.58 1.27 -2.48
CA LYS A 141 17.24 0.49 -1.43
C LYS A 141 18.67 0.95 -1.23
N GLU A 142 19.43 1.11 -2.32
CA GLU A 142 20.82 1.55 -2.30
C GLU A 142 20.96 2.99 -1.79
N THR A 143 20.11 3.90 -2.27
CA THR A 143 20.21 5.32 -1.93
C THR A 143 19.76 5.63 -0.50
N THR A 144 18.84 4.83 0.06
CA THR A 144 18.24 5.12 1.37
C THR A 144 18.67 4.16 2.48
N GLY A 145 19.32 3.04 2.15
CA GLY A 145 19.53 1.92 3.07
C GLY A 145 18.23 1.22 3.51
N ASN A 146 17.08 1.58 2.93
CA ASN A 146 15.77 1.03 3.27
C ASN A 146 15.48 -0.24 2.46
N TYR A 147 16.26 -1.31 2.71
CA TYR A 147 16.19 -2.58 1.97
C TYR A 147 14.82 -3.27 2.05
N LEU A 148 14.07 -3.00 3.12
CA LEU A 148 12.73 -3.55 3.33
C LEU A 148 11.63 -2.65 2.75
N LEU A 149 11.94 -1.46 2.23
CA LEU A 149 10.95 -0.48 1.80
C LEU A 149 9.90 -0.22 2.90
N ILE A 150 10.37 0.11 4.11
CA ILE A 150 9.53 0.53 5.22
C ILE A 150 9.26 2.04 5.11
N ASP A 151 8.00 2.41 4.94
CA ASP A 151 7.52 3.78 5.09
C ASP A 151 7.42 4.19 6.57
N PHE A 152 8.47 4.79 7.12
CA PHE A 152 8.47 5.27 8.49
C PHE A 152 7.55 6.47 8.72
N ASP A 153 7.28 7.28 7.68
CA ASP A 153 6.36 8.41 7.80
C ASP A 153 4.93 7.90 7.99
N LEU A 154 4.51 6.89 7.22
CA LEU A 154 3.25 6.18 7.41
C LEU A 154 3.16 5.60 8.83
N LEU A 155 4.18 4.86 9.28
CA LEU A 155 4.17 4.23 10.61
C LEU A 155 4.03 5.26 11.73
N ASN A 156 4.76 6.38 11.64
CA ASN A 156 4.70 7.46 12.62
C ASN A 156 3.35 8.18 12.60
N GLU A 157 2.80 8.48 11.42
CA GLU A 157 1.48 9.09 11.27
C GLU A 157 0.39 8.21 11.88
N LYS A 158 0.34 6.93 11.49
CA LYS A 158 -0.68 5.99 11.98
C LYS A 158 -0.55 5.74 13.48
N SER A 159 0.67 5.63 14.01
CA SER A 159 0.90 5.53 15.46
C SER A 159 0.40 6.76 16.22
N LYS A 160 0.57 7.96 15.63
CA LYS A 160 0.04 9.20 16.21
C LYS A 160 -1.50 9.18 16.25
N PHE A 161 -2.16 8.78 15.17
CA PHE A 161 -3.62 8.68 15.14
C PHE A 161 -4.17 7.68 16.14
N ILE A 162 -3.52 6.52 16.30
CA ILE A 162 -3.88 5.54 17.34
C ILE A 162 -3.80 6.21 18.72
N LYS A 163 -2.65 6.79 19.06
CA LYS A 163 -2.42 7.42 20.37
C LYS A 163 -3.40 8.56 20.67
N GLU A 164 -3.71 9.39 19.68
CA GLU A 164 -4.67 10.49 19.85
C GLU A 164 -6.10 9.98 20.03
N SER A 165 -6.50 8.97 19.27
CA SER A 165 -7.82 8.36 19.38
C SER A 165 -8.01 7.63 20.71
N VAL A 166 -7.04 6.82 21.13
CA VAL A 166 -7.05 6.11 22.42
C VAL A 166 -7.22 7.10 23.57
N LYS A 167 -6.47 8.21 23.58
CA LYS A 167 -6.61 9.27 24.59
C LYS A 167 -7.99 9.91 24.62
N LYS A 168 -8.61 10.14 23.45
CA LYS A 168 -9.94 10.74 23.35
C LYS A 168 -11.03 9.77 23.82
N ILE A 169 -10.85 8.47 23.58
CA ILE A 169 -11.73 7.42 24.11
C ILE A 169 -11.60 7.38 25.63
N ASP A 170 -10.37 7.33 26.17
CA ASP A 170 -10.13 7.32 27.62
C ASP A 170 -10.77 8.53 28.31
N PHE A 171 -10.61 9.72 27.75
CA PHE A 171 -11.22 10.94 28.28
C PHE A 171 -12.74 10.82 28.45
N VAL A 172 -13.42 10.22 27.46
CA VAL A 172 -14.86 9.98 27.50
C VAL A 172 -15.21 8.90 28.53
N LEU A 173 -14.48 7.79 28.54
CA LEU A 173 -14.73 6.68 29.48
C LEU A 173 -14.50 7.08 30.95
N GLN A 174 -13.58 8.01 31.21
CA GLN A 174 -13.28 8.53 32.54
C GLN A 174 -14.45 9.32 33.15
N GLN A 175 -15.39 9.81 32.34
CA GLN A 175 -16.57 10.51 32.84
C GLN A 175 -17.58 9.58 33.55
N GLY A 176 -17.41 8.27 33.42
CA GLY A 176 -18.30 7.27 34.02
C GLY A 176 -19.44 6.83 33.09
N TYR A 177 -20.03 5.68 33.42
CA TYR A 177 -21.06 5.06 32.58
C TYR A 177 -22.35 5.89 32.52
N ALA A 178 -22.77 6.49 33.64
CA ALA A 178 -23.97 7.32 33.69
C ALA A 178 -23.88 8.50 32.72
N GLU A 179 -22.73 9.17 32.69
CA GLU A 179 -22.47 10.29 31.79
C GLU A 179 -22.32 9.83 30.33
N PHE A 180 -21.66 8.70 30.10
CA PHE A 180 -21.55 8.11 28.77
C PHE A 180 -22.92 7.80 28.16
N LYS A 181 -23.83 7.23 28.95
CA LYS A 181 -25.18 6.84 28.53
C LYS A 181 -26.08 8.05 28.31
N SER A 182 -25.96 9.10 29.14
CA SER A 182 -26.82 10.28 29.08
C SER A 182 -26.45 11.25 27.94
N LYS A 183 -25.24 11.15 27.38
CA LYS A 183 -24.73 12.04 26.33
C LYS A 183 -24.55 11.31 25.00
N PRO A 184 -25.51 11.40 24.05
CA PRO A 184 -25.39 10.77 22.73
C PRO A 184 -24.10 11.12 21.98
N MET A 185 -23.61 12.36 22.13
CA MET A 185 -22.35 12.79 21.53
C MET A 185 -21.14 11.97 21.99
N TYR A 186 -21.12 11.49 23.24
CA TYR A 186 -20.02 10.64 23.74
C TYR A 186 -20.01 9.29 23.04
N TYR A 187 -21.19 8.68 22.90
CA TYR A 187 -21.38 7.45 22.15
C TYR A 187 -20.87 7.56 20.71
N ASP A 188 -21.28 8.59 19.98
CA ASP A 188 -20.84 8.78 18.58
C ASP A 188 -19.34 9.04 18.44
N ARG A 189 -18.79 9.86 19.33
CA ARG A 189 -17.36 10.18 19.32
C ARG A 189 -16.49 8.95 19.58
N VAL A 190 -16.84 8.10 20.55
CA VAL A 190 -16.02 6.92 20.84
C VAL A 190 -16.06 5.91 19.71
N LYS A 191 -17.20 5.72 19.03
CA LYS A 191 -17.28 4.88 17.82
C LYS A 191 -16.31 5.38 16.74
N TYR A 192 -16.35 6.69 16.47
CA TYR A 192 -15.49 7.32 15.47
C TYR A 192 -14.01 7.17 15.84
N PHE A 193 -13.61 7.52 17.07
CA PHE A 193 -12.20 7.41 17.47
C PHE A 193 -11.73 5.95 17.49
N TYR A 194 -12.60 5.01 17.85
CA TYR A 194 -12.27 3.58 17.80
C TYR A 194 -12.01 3.12 16.37
N GLN A 195 -12.88 3.50 15.42
CA GLN A 195 -12.67 3.22 13.99
C GLN A 195 -11.34 3.80 13.50
N VAL A 196 -11.04 5.06 13.82
CA VAL A 196 -9.77 5.70 13.45
C VAL A 196 -8.56 4.96 14.03
N ALA A 197 -8.61 4.54 15.30
CA ALA A 197 -7.54 3.78 15.94
C ALA A 197 -7.36 2.40 15.27
N TYR A 198 -8.46 1.67 15.05
CA TYR A 198 -8.45 0.37 14.39
C TYR A 198 -7.91 0.44 12.97
N ASP A 199 -8.42 1.35 12.13
CA ASP A 199 -7.99 1.48 10.75
C ASP A 199 -6.53 1.89 10.65
N SER A 200 -6.06 2.73 11.58
CA SER A 200 -4.65 3.10 11.67
C SER A 200 -3.76 1.91 12.04
N LEU A 201 -4.19 1.09 12.99
CA LEU A 201 -3.49 -0.15 13.37
C LEU A 201 -3.49 -1.16 12.21
N PHE A 202 -4.60 -1.27 11.50
CA PHE A 202 -4.74 -2.13 10.33
C PHE A 202 -3.87 -1.65 9.14
N ASP A 203 -3.73 -0.34 8.93
CA ASP A 203 -2.81 0.22 7.94
C ASP A 203 -1.34 -0.10 8.26
N ILE A 204 -0.94 0.02 9.54
CA ILE A 204 0.39 -0.43 10.00
C ILE A 204 0.57 -1.92 9.67
N CYS A 205 -0.45 -2.73 9.96
CA CYS A 205 -0.41 -4.16 9.69
C CYS A 205 -0.19 -4.47 8.22
N LYS A 206 -1.01 -3.92 7.31
CA LYS A 206 -0.91 -4.17 5.87
C LYS A 206 0.45 -3.78 5.31
N HIS A 207 1.04 -2.71 5.83
CA HIS A 207 2.35 -2.23 5.41
C HIS A 207 3.49 -3.15 5.89
N LEU A 208 3.41 -3.65 7.12
CA LEU A 208 4.48 -4.44 7.74
C LEU A 208 4.37 -5.95 7.46
N ALA A 209 3.17 -6.50 7.29
CA ALA A 209 2.94 -7.93 7.11
C ALA A 209 3.83 -8.57 6.02
N PRO A 210 3.98 -7.97 4.80
CA PRO A 210 4.90 -8.51 3.80
C PRO A 210 6.38 -8.51 4.24
N LYS A 211 6.78 -7.58 5.10
CA LYS A 211 8.17 -7.44 5.59
C LYS A 211 8.53 -8.54 6.58
N PHE A 212 7.52 -9.08 7.25
CA PHE A 212 7.63 -10.26 8.10
C PHE A 212 7.31 -11.57 7.35
N GLY A 213 7.22 -11.55 6.02
CA GLY A 213 7.01 -12.75 5.20
C GLY A 213 5.55 -13.19 5.08
N VAL A 214 4.59 -12.41 5.56
CA VAL A 214 3.16 -12.70 5.41
C VAL A 214 2.71 -12.30 4.00
N LYS A 215 2.47 -13.30 3.14
CA LYS A 215 2.16 -13.08 1.71
C LYS A 215 0.67 -12.90 1.41
N ARG A 216 -0.22 -13.37 2.27
CA ARG A 216 -1.68 -13.33 2.09
C ARG A 216 -2.33 -12.87 3.38
N PHE A 217 -3.05 -11.76 3.29
CA PHE A 217 -3.86 -11.20 4.36
C PHE A 217 -4.97 -10.37 3.73
N GLY A 218 -6.16 -10.45 4.31
CA GLY A 218 -7.28 -9.56 4.03
C GLY A 218 -7.59 -8.76 5.28
N ASP A 219 -8.86 -8.78 5.68
CA ASP A 219 -9.33 -8.16 6.93
C ASP A 219 -8.77 -8.84 8.20
N ASP A 220 -8.14 -10.01 8.05
CA ASP A 220 -7.50 -10.80 9.10
C ASP A 220 -6.01 -10.45 9.33
N CYS A 221 -5.52 -9.34 8.76
CA CYS A 221 -4.11 -8.96 8.81
C CYS A 221 -3.52 -9.02 10.24
N LEU A 222 -4.21 -8.47 11.24
CA LEU A 222 -3.68 -8.45 12.61
C LEU A 222 -3.52 -9.85 13.19
N SER A 223 -4.47 -10.75 12.92
CA SER A 223 -4.35 -12.16 13.29
C SER A 223 -3.18 -12.83 12.59
N LYS A 224 -2.92 -12.49 11.32
CA LYS A 224 -1.73 -12.98 10.59
C LYS A 224 -0.42 -12.50 11.19
N LEU A 225 -0.37 -11.29 11.77
CA LEU A 225 0.80 -10.84 12.52
C LEU A 225 0.99 -11.60 13.83
N VAL A 226 -0.09 -12.04 14.48
CA VAL A 226 -0.01 -12.94 15.65
C VAL A 226 0.55 -14.30 15.22
N GLU A 227 -0.01 -14.91 14.18
CA GLU A 227 0.47 -16.20 13.62
C GLU A 227 1.95 -16.14 13.20
N ALA A 228 2.40 -15.00 12.67
CA ALA A 228 3.78 -14.77 12.28
C ALA A 228 4.74 -14.46 13.46
N GLY A 229 4.24 -14.41 14.70
CA GLY A 229 5.01 -14.09 15.89
C GLY A 229 5.46 -12.63 16.00
N VAL A 230 4.88 -11.74 15.20
CA VAL A 230 5.14 -10.28 15.26
C VAL A 230 4.42 -9.67 16.46
N ILE A 231 3.20 -10.15 16.71
CA ILE A 231 2.43 -9.88 17.93
C ILE A 231 2.44 -11.18 18.75
N PRO A 232 2.72 -11.15 20.06
CA PRO A 232 2.71 -12.35 20.89
C PRO A 232 1.36 -13.08 20.88
N GLN A 233 1.39 -14.42 20.93
CA GLN A 233 0.20 -15.28 20.84
C GLN A 233 -0.86 -14.98 21.92
N GLU A 234 -0.43 -14.51 23.09
CA GLU A 234 -1.33 -14.09 24.19
C GLU A 234 -2.30 -12.96 23.80
N TYR A 235 -1.95 -12.13 22.81
CA TYR A 235 -2.83 -11.06 22.30
C TYR A 235 -3.82 -11.56 21.23
N TYR A 236 -3.84 -12.85 20.88
CA TYR A 236 -4.75 -13.37 19.84
C TYR A 236 -6.22 -13.00 20.12
N MET A 237 -6.68 -13.22 21.35
CA MET A 237 -8.06 -12.91 21.74
C MET A 237 -8.33 -11.41 21.78
N ASP A 238 -7.34 -10.59 22.16
CA ASP A 238 -7.45 -9.14 22.14
C ASP A 238 -7.63 -8.63 20.69
N VAL A 239 -6.81 -9.13 19.76
CA VAL A 239 -6.90 -8.82 18.32
C VAL A 239 -8.25 -9.25 17.73
N PHE A 240 -8.72 -10.45 18.10
CA PHE A 240 -10.02 -10.96 17.67
C PHE A 240 -11.16 -10.05 18.14
N LYS A 241 -11.18 -9.68 19.43
CA LYS A 241 -12.18 -8.77 19.99
C LYS A 241 -12.13 -7.39 19.34
N LEU A 242 -10.93 -6.85 19.09
CA LEU A 242 -10.75 -5.57 18.40
C LEU A 242 -11.41 -5.59 17.00
N THR A 243 -11.13 -6.65 16.24
CA THR A 243 -11.66 -6.86 14.90
C THR A 243 -13.18 -6.99 14.90
N ASN A 244 -13.73 -7.77 15.84
CA ASN A 244 -15.16 -7.97 15.96
C ASN A 244 -15.90 -6.68 16.33
N LEU A 245 -15.36 -5.88 17.26
CA LEU A 245 -15.98 -4.61 17.60
C LEU A 245 -15.97 -3.67 16.39
N LYS A 246 -14.87 -3.58 15.63
CA LYS A 246 -14.84 -2.78 14.38
C LYS A 246 -15.90 -3.25 13.38
N ASN A 247 -16.00 -4.56 13.17
CA ASN A 247 -16.98 -5.11 12.23
C ASN A 247 -18.41 -4.82 12.68
N LYS A 248 -18.73 -4.98 13.97
CA LYS A 248 -20.03 -4.67 14.56
C LYS A 248 -20.38 -3.18 14.42
N LEU A 249 -19.42 -2.29 14.68
CA LEU A 249 -19.63 -0.84 14.56
C LEU A 249 -19.91 -0.39 13.11
N ILE A 250 -19.43 -1.12 12.11
CA ILE A 250 -19.69 -0.84 10.70
C ILE A 250 -21.00 -1.48 10.23
N SER A 251 -21.29 -2.70 10.67
CA SER A 251 -22.41 -3.49 10.15
C SER A 251 -23.75 -3.16 10.81
N THR A 252 -23.79 -2.96 12.13
CA THR A 252 -25.05 -2.86 12.86
C THR A 252 -25.36 -1.47 13.41
N TRP A 253 -24.39 -0.55 13.50
CA TRP A 253 -24.47 0.83 14.04
C TRP A 253 -25.12 1.02 15.44
N GLU A 254 -25.80 0.01 15.98
CA GLU A 254 -26.49 -0.03 17.27
C GLU A 254 -25.81 -1.05 18.18
N VAL A 255 -24.62 -0.70 18.69
CA VAL A 255 -24.05 -1.39 19.85
C VAL A 255 -24.66 -0.76 21.10
N PRO A 256 -25.34 -1.50 22.00
CA PRO A 256 -25.88 -0.92 23.23
C PRO A 256 -24.81 -0.11 23.98
N PRO A 257 -25.13 1.09 24.52
CA PRO A 257 -24.13 1.93 25.21
C PRO A 257 -23.40 1.21 26.34
N GLU A 258 -24.08 0.32 27.05
CA GLU A 258 -23.49 -0.52 28.10
C GLU A 258 -22.39 -1.44 27.57
N GLU A 259 -22.71 -2.17 26.51
CA GLU A 259 -21.81 -3.10 25.85
C GLU A 259 -20.60 -2.34 25.27
N LEU A 260 -20.85 -1.20 24.61
CA LEU A 260 -19.78 -0.40 24.02
C LEU A 260 -18.84 0.15 25.10
N TYR A 261 -19.40 0.68 26.19
CA TYR A 261 -18.61 1.25 27.28
C TYR A 261 -17.71 0.20 27.96
N SER A 262 -18.26 -0.98 28.28
CA SER A 262 -17.50 -2.07 28.91
C SER A 262 -16.42 -2.63 27.97
N THR A 263 -16.78 -2.85 26.70
CA THR A 263 -15.85 -3.36 25.68
C THR A 263 -14.72 -2.37 25.43
N LEU A 264 -15.00 -1.08 25.34
CA LEU A 264 -13.95 -0.07 25.13
C LEU A 264 -13.02 0.05 26.36
N LYS A 265 -13.53 -0.08 27.59
CA LYS A 265 -12.66 -0.13 28.78
C LYS A 265 -11.68 -1.28 28.74
N GLU A 266 -12.10 -2.44 28.23
CA GLU A 266 -11.24 -3.60 28.07
C GLU A 266 -10.23 -3.41 26.94
N LEU A 267 -10.68 -2.97 25.76
CA LEU A 267 -9.90 -3.01 24.53
C LEU A 267 -9.04 -1.77 24.29
N ASN A 268 -9.43 -0.60 24.78
CA ASN A 268 -8.71 0.65 24.48
C ASN A 268 -7.22 0.60 24.89
N PRO A 269 -6.84 0.04 26.06
CA PRO A 269 -5.43 -0.11 26.44
C PRO A 269 -4.64 -1.08 25.53
N LYS A 270 -5.33 -1.98 24.83
CA LYS A 270 -4.69 -3.02 23.99
C LYS A 270 -4.09 -2.46 22.72
N PHE A 271 -4.60 -1.34 22.19
CA PHE A 271 -4.01 -0.66 21.05
C PHE A 271 -2.53 -0.31 21.30
N ASP A 272 -2.25 0.37 22.40
CA ASP A 272 -0.89 0.78 22.75
C ASP A 272 0.01 -0.42 23.03
N ALA A 273 -0.52 -1.48 23.65
CA ALA A 273 0.22 -2.71 23.91
C ALA A 273 0.64 -3.40 22.60
N ILE A 274 -0.31 -3.58 21.66
CA ILE A 274 -0.06 -4.21 20.36
C ILE A 274 0.94 -3.38 19.54
N VAL A 275 0.78 -2.04 19.49
CA VAL A 275 1.71 -1.17 18.75
C VAL A 275 3.13 -1.27 19.31
N LYS A 276 3.31 -1.41 20.64
CA LYS A 276 4.62 -1.61 21.26
C LYS A 276 5.25 -2.94 20.82
N GLU A 277 4.49 -4.02 20.81
CA GLU A 277 5.00 -5.32 20.35
C GLU A 277 5.38 -5.30 18.87
N ILE A 278 4.55 -4.69 18.01
CA ILE A 278 4.90 -4.48 16.60
C ILE A 278 6.19 -3.65 16.48
N SER A 279 6.35 -2.59 17.27
CA SER A 279 7.56 -1.76 17.26
C SER A 279 8.80 -2.53 17.68
N LYS A 280 8.70 -3.39 18.70
CA LYS A 280 9.78 -4.27 19.14
C LYS A 280 10.19 -5.25 18.04
N SER A 281 9.21 -5.97 17.47
CA SER A 281 9.43 -6.90 16.35
C SER A 281 10.05 -6.20 15.13
N LEU A 282 9.65 -4.95 14.86
CA LEU A 282 10.25 -4.15 13.79
C LEU A 282 11.72 -3.80 14.08
N LYS A 283 12.07 -3.43 15.31
CA LYS A 283 13.48 -3.18 15.69
C LYS A 283 14.32 -4.44 15.53
N ASP A 284 13.78 -5.60 15.93
CA ASP A 284 14.47 -6.89 15.77
C ASP A 284 14.63 -7.28 14.30
N LEU A 285 13.63 -6.98 13.46
CA LEU A 285 13.73 -7.18 12.01
C LEU A 285 14.83 -6.29 11.40
N LEU A 286 14.89 -5.03 11.80
CA LEU A 286 15.88 -4.08 11.31
C LEU A 286 17.30 -4.44 11.77
N SER A 287 17.48 -4.90 13.01
CA SER A 287 18.80 -5.33 13.52
C SER A 287 19.32 -6.57 12.81
N LYS A 288 18.45 -7.54 12.50
CA LYS A 288 18.79 -8.73 11.70
C LYS A 288 19.02 -8.40 10.23
N GLY A 289 18.26 -7.44 9.69
CA GLY A 289 18.39 -6.97 8.31
C GLY A 289 19.64 -6.13 8.04
N GLY A 290 20.20 -5.48 9.06
CA GLY A 290 21.45 -4.71 8.98
C GLY A 290 22.74 -5.55 8.92
N VAL A 291 22.65 -6.88 9.03
CA VAL A 291 23.81 -7.80 9.00
C VAL A 291 23.97 -8.49 7.64
N ARG A 292 23.14 -8.15 6.65
CA ARG A 292 23.25 -8.65 5.26
C ARG A 292 23.29 -7.50 4.23
N GLY A 293 24.03 -6.45 4.56
CA GLY A 293 24.51 -5.45 3.61
C GLY A 293 25.95 -5.77 3.23
#